data_AF-A0A7V8DEU2-F1
#
_entry.id   AF-A0A7V8DEU2-F1
#
_cell.length_a   1.000
_cell.length_b   1.000
_cell.length_c   1.000
_cell.angle_alpha   90.00
_cell.angle_beta   90.00
_cell.angle_gamma   90.00
#
_symmetry.space_group_name_H-M   'P 1'
#
loop_
_entity.id
_entity.type
_entity.pdbx_description
1 polymer ?
#
loop_
_entity_poly.entity_id
_entity_poly.type
_entity_poly.pdbx_seq_one_letter_code
_entity_poly.pdbx_strand_id
1 'polypeptide(L)'
;MIRLFVGLALPDSMRSRLHTLAAGIPGARWIEPSAYHITLRFIGEVHENMAADIHVALTMVRRAPFALAVIGVGVFDQGSRIHSLWAGVARVPSLLTLRGKVERVMVRQAGLAPETRRYAPHITLARLRGAPTAKVQAFLAENNPFHTDSFTVDHFVLYSTHQASSGAFYTPIADYPLDTSRNLP
;
A
#
# COMPACT_ATOMS: atom_id res chain seq x y z
N MET A 1 11.76 9.19 -17.15
CA MET A 1 10.65 9.38 -16.19
C MET A 1 10.51 8.11 -15.38
N ILE A 2 10.42 8.23 -14.06
CA ILE A 2 10.26 7.10 -13.13
C ILE A 2 8.95 7.29 -12.41
N ARG A 3 8.13 6.24 -12.34
CA ARG A 3 6.87 6.28 -11.59
C ARG A 3 7.08 5.78 -10.18
N LEU A 4 6.75 6.62 -9.19
CA LEU A 4 7.05 6.37 -7.78
C LEU A 4 5.79 6.28 -6.91
N PHE A 5 5.92 5.55 -5.80
CA PHE A 5 5.03 5.64 -4.65
C PHE A 5 5.77 5.26 -3.36
N VAL A 6 5.24 5.70 -2.22
CA VAL A 6 5.70 5.33 -0.89
C VAL A 6 4.74 4.31 -0.30
N GLY A 7 5.26 3.21 0.25
CA GLY A 7 4.46 2.15 0.85
C GLY A 7 5.13 1.44 2.02
N LEU A 8 4.38 0.53 2.63
CA LEU A 8 4.88 -0.42 3.62
C LEU A 8 5.01 -1.80 2.98
N ALA A 9 6.16 -2.43 3.17
CA ALA A 9 6.34 -3.85 2.89
C ALA A 9 5.55 -4.69 3.90
N LEU A 10 5.24 -5.93 3.50
CA LEU A 10 4.59 -6.91 4.37
C LEU A 10 5.59 -8.05 4.66
N PRO A 11 5.59 -8.61 5.88
CA PRO A 11 6.33 -9.83 6.16
C PRO A 11 5.86 -10.98 5.26
N ASP A 12 6.75 -11.92 4.94
CA ASP A 12 6.41 -13.02 4.02
C ASP A 12 5.27 -13.90 4.55
N SER A 13 5.19 -14.12 5.86
CA SER A 13 4.06 -14.82 6.49
C SER A 13 2.71 -14.15 6.21
N MET A 14 2.68 -12.81 6.22
CA MET A 14 1.50 -12.02 5.90
C MET A 14 1.17 -12.13 4.41
N ARG A 15 2.18 -12.06 3.54
CA ARG A 15 2.01 -12.22 2.09
C ARG A 15 1.42 -13.58 1.75
N SER A 16 1.96 -14.66 2.32
CA SER A 16 1.46 -16.02 2.13
C SER A 16 0.02 -16.16 2.62
N ARG A 17 -0.30 -15.61 3.81
CA ARG A 17 -1.66 -15.66 4.36
C ARG A 17 -2.68 -14.88 3.53
N LEU A 18 -2.29 -13.77 2.91
CA LEU A 18 -3.16 -13.04 1.97
C LEU A 18 -3.34 -13.79 0.66
N HIS A 19 -2.30 -14.46 0.20
CA HIS A 19 -2.34 -15.20 -1.06
C HIS A 19 -3.28 -16.40 -0.99
N THR A 20 -3.55 -16.97 0.19
CA THR A 20 -4.55 -18.05 0.31
C THR A 20 -5.96 -17.60 -0.05
N LEU A 21 -6.22 -16.30 -0.07
CA LEU A 21 -7.49 -15.71 -0.52
C LEU A 21 -7.61 -15.68 -2.06
N ALA A 22 -6.54 -15.98 -2.80
CA ALA A 22 -6.48 -15.74 -4.25
C ALA A 22 -7.19 -16.80 -5.09
N ALA A 23 -8.53 -16.88 -5.01
CA ALA A 23 -9.32 -17.87 -5.75
C ALA A 23 -10.77 -17.45 -6.02
N GLY A 24 -11.46 -18.23 -6.85
CA GLY A 24 -12.93 -18.25 -6.91
C GLY A 24 -13.64 -17.11 -7.66
N ILE A 25 -12.91 -16.12 -8.18
CA ILE A 25 -13.48 -14.98 -8.91
C ILE A 25 -13.05 -15.01 -10.40
N PRO A 26 -13.94 -15.37 -11.34
CA PRO A 26 -13.67 -15.26 -12.76
C PRO A 26 -13.35 -13.82 -13.17
N GLY A 27 -12.36 -13.62 -14.05
CA GLY A 27 -11.93 -12.29 -14.48
C GLY A 27 -11.16 -11.49 -13.43
N ALA A 28 -10.84 -12.10 -12.27
CA ALA A 28 -9.89 -11.54 -11.33
C ALA A 28 -8.46 -11.80 -11.79
N ARG A 29 -7.69 -10.73 -11.93
CA ARG A 29 -6.24 -10.78 -12.06
C ARG A 29 -5.65 -10.60 -10.66
N TRP A 30 -5.27 -11.69 -10.03
CA TRP A 30 -4.64 -11.71 -8.71
C TRP A 30 -3.27 -11.05 -8.76
N ILE A 31 -2.94 -10.32 -7.70
CA ILE A 31 -1.64 -9.69 -7.51
C ILE A 31 -0.70 -10.71 -6.89
N GLU A 32 0.53 -10.77 -7.41
CA GLU A 32 1.58 -11.63 -6.89
C GLU A 32 1.92 -11.27 -5.44
N PRO A 33 2.23 -12.25 -4.55
CA PRO A 33 2.51 -11.97 -3.14
C PRO A 33 3.64 -10.95 -2.92
N SER A 34 4.68 -10.99 -3.77
CA SER A 34 5.81 -10.06 -3.73
C SER A 34 5.40 -8.61 -4.02
N ALA A 35 4.27 -8.41 -4.70
CA ALA A 35 3.72 -7.10 -5.03
C ALA A 35 2.73 -6.57 -3.98
N TYR A 36 2.38 -7.35 -2.94
CA TYR A 36 1.55 -6.84 -1.85
C TYR A 36 2.28 -5.78 -1.02
N HIS A 37 1.61 -4.65 -0.84
CA HIS A 37 2.09 -3.51 -0.08
C HIS A 37 0.90 -2.70 0.43
N ILE A 38 1.15 -1.87 1.45
CA ILE A 38 0.19 -0.86 1.91
C ILE A 38 0.68 0.49 1.39
N THR A 39 -0.06 1.14 0.51
CA THR A 39 0.35 2.46 0.00
C THR A 39 0.18 3.53 1.08
N LEU A 40 1.20 4.38 1.26
CA LEU A 40 1.13 5.61 2.07
C LEU A 40 0.87 6.84 1.19
N ARG A 41 1.54 6.94 0.04
CA ARG A 41 1.43 8.07 -0.88
C ARG A 41 1.78 7.66 -2.31
N PHE A 42 0.86 7.85 -3.26
CA PHE A 42 1.19 7.80 -4.69
C PHE A 42 1.86 9.10 -5.12
N ILE A 43 2.95 9.01 -5.89
CA ILE A 43 3.66 10.18 -6.41
C ILE A 43 3.37 10.35 -7.91
N GLY A 44 3.37 9.25 -8.67
CA GLY A 44 3.20 9.31 -10.13
C GLY A 44 4.54 9.41 -10.83
N GLU A 45 4.53 9.89 -12.07
CA GLU A 45 5.73 10.00 -12.91
C GLU A 45 6.52 11.27 -12.57
N VAL A 46 7.82 11.10 -12.33
CA VAL A 46 8.74 12.19 -12.02
C VAL A 46 10.06 12.03 -12.79
N HIS A 47 10.77 13.14 -12.97
CA HIS A 47 12.14 13.14 -13.47
C HIS A 47 13.11 12.70 -12.35
N GLU A 48 14.33 12.29 -12.72
CA GLU A 48 15.33 11.77 -11.79
C GLU A 48 15.73 12.77 -10.70
N ASN A 49 15.86 14.05 -11.03
CA ASN A 49 16.16 15.11 -10.04
C ASN A 49 15.08 15.18 -8.95
N MET A 50 13.80 15.15 -9.35
CA MET A 50 12.67 15.12 -8.41
C MET A 50 12.66 13.82 -7.59
N ALA A 51 13.05 12.68 -8.18
CA ALA A 51 13.20 11.43 -7.44
C ALA A 51 14.28 11.53 -6.35
N ALA A 52 15.38 12.22 -6.61
CA ALA A 52 16.42 12.49 -5.62
C ALA A 52 15.90 13.42 -4.48
N ASP A 53 15.16 14.48 -4.83
CA ASP A 53 14.54 15.38 -3.84
C ASP A 53 13.53 14.63 -2.94
N ILE A 54 12.71 13.76 -3.54
CA ILE A 54 11.80 12.85 -2.83
C ILE A 54 12.57 11.96 -1.87
N HIS A 55 13.68 11.36 -2.32
CA HIS A 55 14.49 10.49 -1.49
C HIS A 55 15.01 11.24 -0.25
N VAL A 56 15.61 12.43 -0.46
CA VAL A 56 16.11 13.29 0.63
C VAL A 56 14.99 13.68 1.58
N ALA A 57 13.83 14.10 1.07
CA ALA A 57 12.67 14.43 1.89
C ALA A 57 12.22 13.28 2.79
N LEU A 58 12.19 12.05 2.27
CA LEU A 58 11.81 10.86 3.03
C LEU A 58 12.81 10.51 4.13
N THR A 59 14.11 10.79 3.94
CA THR A 59 15.11 10.61 5.01
C THR A 59 14.87 11.52 6.21
N MET A 60 13.97 12.50 6.15
CA MET A 60 13.60 13.36 7.30
C MET A 60 12.45 12.79 8.12
N VAL A 61 11.78 11.74 7.65
CA VAL A 61 10.68 11.10 8.39
C VAL A 61 11.24 10.32 9.57
N ARG A 62 10.77 10.65 10.78
CA ARG A 62 11.14 9.97 12.03
C ARG A 62 9.90 9.46 12.74
N ARG A 63 9.81 8.16 13.00
CA ARG A 63 8.77 7.53 13.84
C ARG A 63 9.32 6.26 14.49
N ALA A 64 8.76 5.92 15.64
CA ALA A 64 9.00 4.61 16.25
C ALA A 64 8.25 3.53 15.45
N PRO A 65 8.78 2.28 15.44
CA PRO A 65 8.04 1.12 14.96
C PRO A 65 6.69 0.96 15.66
N PHE A 66 5.73 0.34 14.98
CA PHE A 66 4.39 0.12 15.52
C PHE A 66 3.76 -1.17 15.03
N ALA A 67 2.79 -1.69 15.79
CA ALA A 67 2.02 -2.86 15.41
C ALA A 67 0.88 -2.51 14.44
N LEU A 68 0.65 -3.38 13.46
CA LEU A 68 -0.41 -3.24 12.47
C LEU A 68 -1.03 -4.60 12.16
N ALA A 69 -2.33 -4.63 11.85
CA ALA A 69 -3.04 -5.86 11.48
C ALA A 69 -3.85 -5.65 10.20
N VAL A 70 -4.07 -6.73 9.45
CA VAL A 70 -4.97 -6.76 8.30
C VAL A 70 -6.35 -7.21 8.79
N ILE A 71 -7.38 -6.47 8.39
CA ILE A 71 -8.77 -6.68 8.81
C ILE A 71 -9.73 -6.60 7.63
N GLY A 72 -10.53 -7.64 7.48
CA GLY A 72 -11.57 -7.76 6.47
C GLY A 72 -11.08 -7.72 5.03
N VAL A 73 -12.04 -7.84 4.14
CA VAL A 73 -11.87 -7.66 2.69
C VAL A 73 -12.93 -6.70 2.19
N GLY A 74 -12.64 -6.06 1.06
CA GLY A 74 -13.56 -5.13 0.45
C GLY A 74 -13.22 -4.89 -1.01
N VAL A 75 -13.99 -4.00 -1.62
CA VAL A 75 -13.82 -3.65 -3.03
C VAL A 75 -13.75 -2.15 -3.23
N PHE A 76 -13.12 -1.76 -4.34
CA PHE A 76 -13.33 -0.43 -4.91
C PHE A 76 -14.15 -0.57 -6.19
N ASP A 77 -15.11 0.34 -6.30
CA ASP A 77 -15.97 0.51 -7.45
C ASP A 77 -15.86 1.92 -8.02
N GLN A 78 -16.33 2.04 -9.26
CA GLN A 78 -16.56 3.31 -9.92
C GLN A 78 -17.95 3.25 -10.54
N GLY A 79 -18.92 3.90 -9.89
CA GLY A 79 -20.33 3.72 -10.22
C GLY A 79 -20.77 2.28 -9.91
N SER A 80 -21.35 1.59 -10.89
CA SER A 80 -21.78 0.19 -10.74
C SER A 80 -20.67 -0.84 -11.03
N ARG A 81 -19.47 -0.40 -11.43
CA ARG A 81 -18.38 -1.30 -11.84
C ARG A 81 -17.36 -1.50 -10.74
N ILE A 82 -17.29 -2.72 -10.22
CA ILE A 82 -16.23 -3.16 -9.31
C ILE A 82 -14.94 -3.37 -10.09
N HIS A 83 -13.84 -2.76 -9.66
CA HIS A 83 -12.56 -2.81 -10.37
C HIS A 83 -11.38 -3.31 -9.53
N SER A 84 -11.52 -3.37 -8.19
CA SER A 84 -10.45 -3.85 -7.31
C SER A 84 -11.02 -4.62 -6.14
N LEU A 85 -10.38 -5.73 -5.78
CA LEU A 85 -10.55 -6.44 -4.52
C LEU A 85 -9.35 -6.15 -3.61
N TRP A 86 -9.57 -5.91 -2.34
CA TRP A 86 -8.53 -5.56 -1.38
C TRP A 86 -8.76 -6.17 0.00
N ALA A 87 -7.68 -6.33 0.77
CA ALA A 87 -7.71 -6.60 2.21
C ALA A 87 -7.55 -5.29 2.98
N GLY A 88 -8.37 -5.07 4.00
CA GLY A 88 -8.36 -3.84 4.79
C GLY A 88 -7.24 -3.83 5.80
N VAL A 89 -6.82 -2.66 6.25
CA VAL A 89 -5.76 -2.53 7.27
C VAL A 89 -6.32 -1.76 8.46
N ALA A 90 -5.99 -2.20 9.67
CA ALA A 90 -6.41 -1.55 10.89
C ALA A 90 -5.98 -0.08 10.91
N ARG A 91 -6.95 0.82 11.13
CA ARG A 91 -6.71 2.27 11.16
C ARG A 91 -6.18 2.68 12.52
N VAL A 92 -4.90 2.43 12.77
CA VAL A 92 -4.23 2.80 14.02
C VAL A 92 -3.63 4.22 13.95
N PRO A 93 -3.57 4.99 15.07
CA PRO A 93 -3.00 6.33 15.08
C PRO A 93 -1.58 6.42 14.52
N SER A 94 -0.73 5.43 14.78
CA SER A 94 0.65 5.39 14.30
C SER A 94 0.75 5.36 12.77
N LEU A 95 -0.11 4.58 12.09
CA LEU A 95 -0.17 4.52 10.63
C LEU A 95 -0.59 5.87 10.04
N LEU A 96 -1.66 6.46 10.57
CA LEU A 96 -2.16 7.76 10.10
C LEU A 96 -1.14 8.87 10.30
N THR A 97 -0.43 8.81 11.42
CA THR A 97 0.62 9.76 11.78
C THR A 97 1.86 9.61 10.88
N LEU A 98 2.26 8.37 10.54
CA LEU A 98 3.33 8.10 9.58
C LEU A 98 2.96 8.66 8.20
N ARG A 99 1.75 8.33 7.69
CA ARG A 99 1.24 8.87 6.44
C ARG A 99 1.27 10.40 6.43
N GLY A 100 0.85 11.03 7.52
CA GLY A 100 0.85 12.50 7.64
C GLY A 100 2.26 13.11 7.60
N LYS A 101 3.27 12.44 8.18
CA LYS A 101 4.67 12.87 8.08
C LYS A 101 5.21 12.72 6.67
N VAL A 102 4.95 11.58 6.01
CA VAL A 102 5.33 11.35 4.61
C VAL A 102 4.73 12.44 3.73
N GLU A 103 3.43 12.71 3.85
CA GLU A 103 2.76 13.77 3.10
C GLU A 103 3.38 15.15 3.34
N ARG A 104 3.68 15.49 4.60
CA ARG A 104 4.26 16.78 4.95
C ARG A 104 5.63 17.00 4.31
N VAL A 105 6.52 15.99 4.35
CA VAL A 105 7.86 16.13 3.74
C VAL A 105 7.78 16.15 2.23
N MET A 106 6.88 15.37 1.62
CA MET A 106 6.62 15.39 0.17
C MET A 106 6.23 16.78 -0.31
N VAL A 107 5.32 17.46 0.41
CA VAL A 107 4.87 18.80 0.02
C VAL A 107 5.92 19.86 0.32
N ARG A 108 6.49 19.88 1.53
CA ARG A 108 7.34 20.98 1.97
C ARG A 108 8.78 20.91 1.46
N GLN A 109 9.31 19.72 1.26
CA GLN A 109 10.73 19.52 0.91
C GLN A 109 10.87 19.13 -0.56
N ALA A 110 10.02 18.23 -1.07
CA ALA A 110 10.06 17.83 -2.48
C ALA A 110 9.15 18.68 -3.40
N GLY A 111 8.39 19.63 -2.85
CA GLY A 111 7.56 20.54 -3.65
C GLY A 111 6.38 19.88 -4.37
N LEU A 112 5.97 18.68 -3.96
CA LEU A 112 4.84 17.98 -4.57
C LEU A 112 3.51 18.63 -4.17
N ALA A 113 2.54 18.58 -5.09
CA ALA A 113 1.17 18.98 -4.78
C ALA A 113 0.56 18.07 -3.68
N PRO A 114 -0.26 18.60 -2.76
CA PRO A 114 -0.89 17.79 -1.71
C PRO A 114 -1.79 16.67 -2.25
N GLU A 115 -1.82 15.51 -1.57
CA GLU A 115 -2.80 14.44 -1.80
C GLU A 115 -4.16 14.83 -1.23
N THR A 116 -5.13 15.01 -2.11
CA THR A 116 -6.51 15.38 -1.73
C THR A 116 -7.43 14.18 -1.54
N ARG A 117 -7.06 13.00 -2.05
CA ARG A 117 -7.90 11.81 -1.95
C ARG A 117 -7.97 11.31 -0.50
N ARG A 118 -9.16 10.82 -0.12
CA ARG A 118 -9.37 10.19 1.19
C ARG A 118 -8.46 8.98 1.34
N TYR A 119 -7.72 8.93 2.45
CA TYR A 119 -6.87 7.80 2.75
C TYR A 119 -7.68 6.59 3.26
N ALA A 120 -7.67 5.51 2.48
CA ALA A 120 -8.20 4.21 2.83
C ALA A 120 -7.06 3.19 2.79
N PRO A 121 -6.44 2.84 3.94
CA PRO A 121 -5.32 1.90 3.96
C PRO A 121 -5.82 0.49 3.62
N HIS A 122 -5.21 -0.11 2.61
CA HIS A 122 -5.61 -1.40 2.07
C HIS A 122 -4.41 -2.07 1.37
N ILE A 123 -4.54 -3.37 1.12
CA ILE A 123 -3.63 -4.16 0.29
C ILE A 123 -4.44 -4.64 -0.91
N THR A 124 -4.04 -4.28 -2.12
CA THR A 124 -4.76 -4.74 -3.33
C THR A 124 -4.49 -6.23 -3.54
N LEU A 125 -5.54 -7.05 -3.51
CA LEU A 125 -5.45 -8.50 -3.73
C LEU A 125 -5.63 -8.87 -5.20
N ALA A 126 -6.57 -8.21 -5.89
CA ALA A 126 -6.83 -8.44 -7.30
C ALA A 126 -7.35 -7.18 -8.01
N ARG A 127 -7.10 -7.13 -9.32
CA ARG A 127 -7.78 -6.22 -10.23
C ARG A 127 -8.87 -6.99 -10.98
N LEU A 128 -10.08 -6.45 -11.02
CA LEU A 128 -11.24 -7.13 -11.60
C LEU A 128 -11.53 -6.60 -12.99
N ARG A 129 -11.62 -7.49 -13.97
CA ARG A 129 -11.96 -7.18 -15.36
C ARG A 129 -13.19 -7.99 -15.78
N GLY A 130 -14.36 -7.38 -15.65
CA GLY A 130 -15.63 -8.04 -15.98
C GLY A 130 -15.99 -9.18 -15.02
N ALA A 131 -15.51 -9.13 -13.78
CA ALA A 131 -15.84 -10.13 -12.77
C ALA A 131 -17.35 -10.07 -12.45
N PRO A 132 -18.07 -11.20 -12.43
CA PRO A 132 -19.49 -11.22 -12.09
C PRO A 132 -19.72 -10.71 -10.66
N THR A 133 -20.59 -9.71 -10.49
CA THR A 133 -20.88 -9.11 -9.16
C THR A 133 -21.25 -10.16 -8.12
N ALA A 134 -22.07 -11.16 -8.48
CA ALA A 134 -22.47 -12.24 -7.58
C ALA A 134 -21.27 -13.05 -7.05
N LYS A 135 -20.24 -13.30 -7.87
CA LYS A 135 -19.03 -14.01 -7.44
C LYS A 135 -18.19 -13.15 -6.50
N VAL A 136 -18.09 -11.86 -6.75
CA VAL A 136 -17.40 -10.92 -5.86
C VAL A 136 -18.12 -10.82 -4.52
N GLN A 137 -19.45 -10.72 -4.51
CA GLN A 137 -20.23 -10.65 -3.27
C GLN A 137 -20.13 -11.95 -2.45
N ALA A 138 -20.16 -13.12 -3.10
CA ALA A 138 -19.93 -14.40 -2.44
C ALA A 138 -18.54 -14.46 -1.79
N PHE A 139 -17.50 -14.03 -2.50
CA PHE A 139 -16.15 -13.93 -1.96
C PHE A 139 -16.09 -13.01 -0.73
N LEU A 140 -16.72 -11.84 -0.79
CA LEU A 140 -16.74 -10.90 0.33
C LEU A 140 -17.46 -11.50 1.54
N ALA A 141 -18.59 -12.17 1.35
CA ALA A 141 -19.35 -12.80 2.43
C ALA A 141 -18.54 -13.91 3.12
N GLU A 142 -17.88 -14.76 2.34
CA GLU A 142 -17.05 -15.86 2.85
C GLU A 142 -15.83 -15.35 3.62
N ASN A 143 -15.21 -14.27 3.14
CA ASN A 143 -13.95 -13.75 3.69
C ASN A 143 -14.11 -12.53 4.60
N ASN A 144 -15.34 -12.08 4.88
CA ASN A 144 -15.61 -10.95 5.78
C ASN A 144 -14.97 -11.11 7.18
N PRO A 145 -14.93 -12.31 7.79
CA PRO A 145 -14.27 -12.53 9.10
C PRO A 145 -12.74 -12.52 9.05
N PHE A 146 -12.13 -12.33 7.86
CA PHE A 146 -10.69 -12.39 7.69
C PHE A 146 -9.99 -11.38 8.60
N HIS A 147 -9.06 -11.88 9.40
CA HIS A 147 -8.19 -11.09 10.24
C HIS A 147 -6.85 -11.80 10.38
N THR A 148 -5.85 -11.03 10.79
CA THR A 148 -4.50 -11.52 11.05
C THR A 148 -4.05 -11.09 12.42
N ASP A 149 -3.06 -11.79 12.97
CA ASP A 149 -2.28 -11.25 14.07
C ASP A 149 -1.58 -9.96 13.64
N SER A 150 -1.18 -9.18 14.64
CA SER A 150 -0.42 -7.96 14.37
C SER A 150 1.01 -8.30 13.93
N PHE A 151 1.54 -7.50 13.02
CA PHE A 151 2.94 -7.50 12.63
C PHE A 151 3.57 -6.14 12.93
N THR A 152 4.88 -6.14 13.12
CA THR A 152 5.65 -4.92 13.34
C THR A 152 5.93 -4.23 12.01
N VAL A 153 5.62 -2.93 11.95
CA VAL A 153 6.11 -2.02 10.91
C VAL A 153 7.33 -1.30 11.48
N ASP A 154 8.50 -1.59 10.94
CA ASP A 154 9.81 -1.07 11.36
C ASP A 154 10.52 -0.24 10.27
N HIS A 155 9.96 -0.15 9.07
CA HIS A 155 10.43 0.72 8.00
C HIS A 155 9.28 1.06 7.03
N PHE A 156 9.50 2.04 6.18
CA PHE A 156 8.69 2.27 4.98
C PHE A 156 9.61 2.37 3.76
N VAL A 157 9.05 2.26 2.57
CA VAL A 157 9.81 2.02 1.34
C VAL A 157 9.37 2.99 0.25
N LEU A 158 10.34 3.52 -0.50
CA LEU A 158 10.09 4.16 -1.79
C LEU A 158 10.19 3.09 -2.88
N TYR A 159 9.13 2.94 -3.66
CA TYR A 159 9.06 1.99 -4.77
C TYR A 159 9.09 2.71 -6.10
N SER A 160 9.80 2.15 -7.08
CA SER A 160 9.56 2.42 -8.49
C SER A 160 8.57 1.41 -9.07
N THR A 161 7.77 1.86 -10.03
CA THR A 161 6.81 1.01 -10.74
C THR A 161 7.12 1.00 -12.22
N HIS A 162 7.28 -0.19 -12.79
CA HIS A 162 7.43 -0.37 -14.23
C HIS A 162 6.23 -1.13 -14.77
N GLN A 163 5.59 -0.62 -15.82
CA GLN A 163 4.56 -1.38 -16.54
C GLN A 163 5.25 -2.37 -17.47
N ALA A 164 4.93 -3.65 -17.31
CA ALA A 164 5.26 -4.69 -18.26
C ALA A 164 3.98 -5.30 -18.83
N SER A 165 4.12 -6.00 -19.96
CA SER A 165 3.03 -6.76 -20.60
C SER A 165 2.42 -7.80 -19.65
N SER A 166 3.21 -8.36 -18.74
CA SER A 166 2.77 -9.31 -17.71
C SER A 166 2.16 -8.67 -16.47
N GLY A 167 2.33 -7.36 -16.24
CA GLY A 167 1.90 -6.68 -15.01
C GLY A 167 2.74 -5.47 -14.63
N ALA A 168 2.31 -4.73 -13.60
CA ALA A 168 3.18 -3.75 -12.97
C ALA A 168 4.15 -4.47 -12.02
N PHE A 169 5.46 -4.21 -12.18
CA PHE A 169 6.48 -4.63 -11.22
C PHE A 169 6.76 -3.48 -10.26
N TYR A 170 6.79 -3.79 -8.96
CA TYR A 170 7.14 -2.84 -7.91
C TYR A 170 8.54 -3.18 -7.41
N THR A 171 9.49 -2.28 -7.65
CA THR A 171 10.87 -2.45 -7.24
C THR A 171 11.12 -1.54 -6.04
N PRO A 172 11.50 -2.07 -4.86
CA PRO A 172 11.96 -1.22 -3.77
C PRO A 172 13.26 -0.53 -4.23
N ILE A 173 13.31 0.80 -4.10
CA ILE A 173 14.50 1.58 -4.48
C ILE A 173 15.16 2.27 -3.29
N ALA A 174 14.47 2.41 -2.16
CA ALA A 174 15.05 2.85 -0.89
C ALA A 174 14.18 2.45 0.30
N ASP A 175 14.82 2.01 1.39
CA ASP A 175 14.20 1.70 2.67
C ASP A 175 14.49 2.80 3.70
N TYR A 176 13.49 3.11 4.52
CA TYR A 176 13.56 4.15 5.54
C TYR A 176 13.16 3.57 6.90
N PRO A 177 14.15 3.26 7.77
CA PRO A 177 13.90 2.70 9.08
C PRO A 177 13.03 3.61 9.96
N LEU A 178 12.14 2.97 10.70
CA LEU A 178 11.47 3.53 11.87
C LEU A 178 12.31 3.17 13.08
N ASP A 179 12.64 4.18 13.87
CA ASP A 179 13.62 4.07 14.94
C ASP A 179 13.07 4.72 16.22
N THR A 180 13.30 4.06 17.36
CA THR A 180 13.04 4.57 18.70
C THR A 180 14.11 5.54 19.22
N SER A 181 15.34 5.47 18.69
CA SER A 181 16.56 6.06 19.25
C SER A 181 16.75 7.56 19.04
N ARG A 182 15.83 8.26 18.36
CA ARG A 182 15.88 9.73 18.19
C ARG A 182 14.58 10.45 18.53
N ASN A 183 13.79 9.89 19.46
CA ASN A 183 12.79 10.65 20.21
C ASN A 183 13.36 11.11 21.57
N LEU A 184 14.61 11.58 21.61
CA LEU A 184 15.01 12.40 22.76
C LEU A 184 14.53 13.84 22.53
N PRO A 185 14.06 14.51 23.60
CA PRO A 185 13.42 15.82 23.55
C PRO A 185 14.31 16.91 22.94
#